data_AF-A0A954TWW1-F1
#
_entry.id   AF-A0A954TWW1-F1
#
_cell.length_a   1.000
_cell.length_b   1.000
_cell.length_c   1.000
_cell.angle_alpha   90.00
_cell.angle_beta   90.00
_cell.angle_gamma   90.00
#
_symmetry.space_group_name_H-M   'P 1'
#
loop_
_entity.id
_entity.type
_entity.pdbx_description
1 polymer ?
#
loop_
_entity_poly.entity_id
_entity_poly.type
_entity_poly.pdbx_seq_one_letter_code
_entity_poly.pdbx_strand_id
1 'polypeptide(L)'
;MNTEETKNYVEEHGIIALRADKQHQAVEVNRLLEQLGNKSGAIPFYAIFPAGSPNKPILLDGVFTSPKPFIEAFEKANASSLGGESLAKSSSN
;
A
#
# COMPACT_ATOMS: atom_id res chain seq x y z
N MET A 1 2.24 -5.55 -10.17
CA MET A 1 0.88 -5.21 -9.73
C MET A 1 -0.18 -5.77 -10.68
N ASN A 2 -0.12 -5.51 -11.99
CA ASN A 2 -1.14 -6.01 -12.92
C ASN A 2 -0.89 -7.46 -13.38
N THR A 3 -1.11 -8.42 -12.48
CA THR A 3 -1.08 -9.87 -12.77
C THR A 3 -2.34 -10.53 -12.22
N GLU A 4 -2.72 -11.69 -12.77
CA GLU A 4 -3.89 -12.45 -12.26
C GLU A 4 -3.72 -12.82 -10.78
N GLU A 5 -2.53 -13.27 -10.38
CA GLU A 5 -2.24 -13.63 -8.99
C GLU A 5 -2.44 -12.45 -8.02
N THR A 6 -1.95 -11.26 -8.40
CA THR A 6 -2.13 -10.06 -7.56
C THR A 6 -3.61 -9.65 -7.50
N LYS A 7 -4.33 -9.78 -8.63
CA LYS A 7 -5.76 -9.48 -8.70
C LYS A 7 -6.56 -10.39 -7.78
N ASN A 8 -6.35 -11.71 -7.87
CA ASN A 8 -7.05 -12.68 -7.05
C ASN A 8 -6.81 -12.42 -5.57
N TYR A 9 -5.55 -12.17 -5.18
CA TYR A 9 -5.23 -11.84 -3.79
C TYR A 9 -5.98 -10.59 -3.30
N VAL A 10 -5.98 -9.52 -4.10
CA VAL A 10 -6.67 -8.26 -3.78
C VAL A 10 -8.17 -8.49 -3.58
N GLU A 11 -8.81 -9.25 -4.47
CA GLU A 11 -10.24 -9.56 -4.41
C GLU A 11 -10.58 -10.45 -3.20
N GLU A 12 -9.82 -11.52 -2.97
CA GLU A 12 -10.03 -12.47 -1.86
C GLU A 12 -9.89 -11.80 -0.48
N HIS A 13 -9.00 -10.82 -0.35
CA HIS A 13 -8.68 -10.17 0.92
C HIS A 13 -9.37 -8.81 1.09
N GLY A 14 -10.28 -8.43 0.18
CA GLY A 14 -11.02 -7.17 0.26
C GLY A 14 -10.14 -5.92 0.21
N ILE A 15 -8.99 -5.99 -0.47
CA ILE A 15 -8.07 -4.86 -0.62
C ILE A 15 -8.65 -3.88 -1.64
N ILE A 16 -8.70 -2.60 -1.28
CA ILE A 16 -9.15 -1.55 -2.20
C ILE A 16 -7.95 -0.99 -2.95
N ALA A 17 -7.90 -1.22 -4.26
CA ALA A 17 -6.87 -0.66 -5.13
C ALA A 17 -7.32 0.69 -5.70
N LEU A 18 -6.48 1.73 -5.54
CA LEU A 18 -6.67 3.05 -6.13
C LEU A 18 -5.57 3.32 -7.15
N ARG A 19 -5.94 3.83 -8.33
CA ARG A 19 -4.99 4.26 -9.36
C ARG A 19 -4.89 5.79 -9.34
N ALA A 20 -3.71 6.30 -9.01
CA ALA A 20 -3.37 7.71 -9.20
C ALA A 20 -2.82 7.91 -10.62
N ASP A 21 -3.57 8.59 -11.48
CA ASP A 21 -3.09 8.91 -12.82
C ASP A 21 -2.24 10.19 -12.79
N LYS A 22 -1.00 10.09 -13.31
CA LYS A 22 -0.04 11.19 -13.36
C LYS A 22 -0.01 11.90 -14.72
N GLN A 23 -0.86 11.49 -15.66
CA GLN A 23 -1.01 12.18 -16.94
C GLN A 23 -1.61 13.59 -16.73
N HIS A 24 -1.06 14.60 -17.39
CA HIS A 24 -1.51 16.01 -17.40
C HIS A 24 -1.58 16.71 -16.01
N GLN A 25 -0.65 17.63 -15.73
CA GLN A 25 -0.70 18.58 -14.59
C GLN A 25 -1.27 18.01 -13.27
N ALA A 26 -0.86 16.80 -12.89
CA ALA A 26 -1.35 16.09 -11.71
C ALA A 26 -0.71 16.63 -10.41
N VAL A 27 -0.99 17.89 -10.07
CA VAL A 27 -0.39 18.59 -8.91
C VAL A 27 -0.60 17.82 -7.61
N GLU A 28 -1.80 17.30 -7.38
CA GLU A 28 -2.12 16.54 -6.17
C GLU A 28 -1.39 15.19 -6.12
N VAL A 29 -1.22 14.50 -7.26
CA VAL A 29 -0.46 13.25 -7.33
C VAL A 29 1.02 13.52 -7.04
N ASN A 30 1.59 14.62 -7.58
CA ASN A 30 2.96 15.00 -7.29
C ASN A 30 3.16 15.32 -5.80
N ARG A 31 2.25 16.09 -5.19
CA ARG A 31 2.27 16.37 -3.74
C ARG A 31 2.22 15.10 -2.91
N LEU A 32 1.36 14.16 -3.27
CA LEU A 32 1.25 12.88 -2.58
C LEU A 32 2.55 12.07 -2.70
N LEU A 33 3.16 12.00 -3.88
CA LEU A 33 4.46 11.32 -4.08
C LEU A 33 5.56 11.95 -3.21
N GLU A 34 5.63 13.28 -3.15
CA GLU A 34 6.59 13.99 -2.28
C GLU A 34 6.36 13.67 -0.80
N GLN A 35 5.11 13.67 -0.33
CA GLN A 35 4.74 13.30 1.04
C GLN A 35 5.11 11.85 1.38
N LEU A 36 5.01 10.96 0.41
CA LEU A 36 5.42 9.56 0.53
C LEU A 36 6.93 9.36 0.34
N GLY A 37 7.72 10.44 0.18
CA GLY A 37 9.17 10.41 0.10
C GLY A 37 9.74 10.25 -1.32
N ASN A 38 8.89 10.11 -2.34
CA ASN A 38 9.30 10.05 -3.75
C ASN A 38 9.43 11.46 -4.33
N LYS A 39 10.55 12.12 -4.00
CA LYS A 39 10.85 13.49 -4.46
C LYS A 39 11.17 13.60 -5.95
N SER A 40 11.56 12.50 -6.61
CA SER A 40 11.81 12.50 -8.05
C SER A 40 10.51 12.45 -8.85
N GLY A 41 9.38 12.09 -8.21
CA GLY A 41 8.10 11.87 -8.89
C GLY A 41 8.16 10.72 -9.88
N ALA A 42 9.08 9.77 -9.69
CA ALA A 42 9.27 8.62 -10.56
C ALA A 42 8.08 7.65 -10.44
N ILE A 43 7.67 7.08 -11.56
CA ILE A 43 6.64 6.04 -11.64
C ILE A 43 7.19 4.84 -12.41
N PRO A 44 6.72 3.61 -12.15
CA PRO A 44 5.65 3.25 -11.22
C PRO A 44 6.08 3.35 -9.74
N PHE A 45 5.13 3.76 -8.89
CA PHE A 45 5.28 3.88 -7.44
C PHE A 45 4.00 3.39 -6.76
N TYR A 46 4.12 2.60 -5.69
CA TYR A 46 2.99 2.04 -4.98
C TYR A 46 3.11 2.31 -3.47
N ALA A 47 1.99 2.63 -2.83
CA ALA A 47 1.87 2.76 -1.39
C ALA A 47 0.72 1.89 -0.90
N ILE A 48 1.01 1.00 0.05
CA ILE A 48 0.03 0.13 0.69
C ILE A 48 -0.21 0.68 2.09
N PHE A 49 -1.45 1.04 2.39
CA PHE A 49 -1.85 1.64 3.66
C PHE A 49 -2.51 0.57 4.54
N PRO A 50 -1.84 0.06 5.59
CA PRO A 50 -2.42 -0.96 6.46
C PRO A 50 -3.55 -0.38 7.31
N ALA A 51 -4.62 -1.16 7.54
CA ALA A 51 -5.78 -0.70 8.30
C ALA A 51 -5.44 -0.29 9.76
N GLY A 52 -4.54 -1.02 10.43
CA GLY A 52 -4.12 -0.71 11.81
C GLY A 52 -3.08 0.40 11.92
N SER A 53 -2.45 0.80 10.81
CA SER A 53 -1.38 1.79 10.80
C SER A 53 -1.37 2.62 9.50
N PRO A 54 -2.46 3.32 9.17
CA PRO A 54 -2.61 3.99 7.88
C PRO A 54 -1.56 5.10 7.66
N ASN A 55 -1.01 5.68 8.73
CA ASN A 55 0.05 6.70 8.64
C ASN A 55 1.45 6.11 8.41
N LYS A 56 1.60 4.79 8.33
CA LYS A 56 2.87 4.09 8.10
C LYS A 56 2.74 3.18 6.88
N PRO A 57 2.61 3.74 5.67
CA PRO A 57 2.45 2.94 4.46
C PRO A 57 3.71 2.11 4.16
N ILE A 58 3.49 0.95 3.55
CA ILE A 58 4.55 0.16 2.94
C ILE A 58 4.74 0.68 1.52
N LEU A 59 5.94 1.16 1.21
CA LEU A 59 6.27 1.78 -0.06
C LEU A 59 7.02 0.80 -0.96
N LEU A 60 6.62 0.73 -2.22
CA LEU A 60 7.28 -0.04 -3.27
C LEU A 60 7.63 0.92 -4.40
N ASP A 61 8.92 1.25 -4.53
CA ASP A 61 9.45 2.15 -5.54
C ASP A 61 10.14 1.36 -6.67
N GLY A 62 9.81 1.70 -7.91
CA GLY A 62 10.42 1.13 -9.10
C GLY A 62 9.60 0.03 -9.80
N VAL A 63 10.25 -0.61 -10.77
CA VAL A 63 9.63 -1.59 -11.67
C VAL A 63 9.72 -2.98 -11.06
N PHE A 64 8.57 -3.63 -10.93
CA PHE A 64 8.45 -4.99 -10.44
C PHE A 64 7.94 -5.90 -11.54
N THR A 65 8.66 -6.98 -11.82
CA THR A 65 8.36 -7.94 -12.90
C THR A 65 7.67 -9.21 -12.42
N SER A 66 7.45 -9.34 -11.11
CA SER A 66 6.76 -10.48 -10.49
C SER A 66 5.71 -10.01 -9.48
N PRO A 67 4.71 -10.86 -9.17
CA PRO A 67 3.68 -10.54 -8.16
C PRO A 67 4.22 -10.57 -6.73
N LYS A 68 5.25 -11.38 -6.46
CA LYS A 68 5.81 -11.66 -5.13
C LYS A 68 6.01 -10.42 -4.24
N PRO A 69 6.63 -9.30 -4.70
CA PRO A 69 6.81 -8.11 -3.87
C PRO A 69 5.50 -7.48 -3.37
N PHE A 70 4.42 -7.58 -4.17
CA PHE A 70 3.11 -7.07 -3.79
C PHE A 70 2.44 -7.98 -2.78
N ILE A 71 2.48 -9.30 -3.01
CA ILE A 71 1.92 -10.30 -2.08
C ILE A 71 2.59 -10.18 -0.71
N GLU A 72 3.92 -10.14 -0.65
CA GLU A 72 4.67 -9.97 0.60
C GLU A 72 4.33 -8.65 1.31
N ALA A 73 4.08 -7.58 0.55
CA ALA A 73 3.71 -6.29 1.13
C ALA A 73 2.28 -6.31 1.68
N PHE A 74 1.34 -7.00 1.03
CA PHE A 74 -0.01 -7.18 1.55
C PHE A 74 -0.02 -8.02 2.82
N GLU A 75 0.75 -9.10 2.87
CA GLU A 75 0.91 -9.93 4.07
C GLU A 75 1.46 -9.13 5.25
N LYS A 76 2.50 -8.32 5.01
CA LYS A 76 3.06 -7.40 6.02
C LYS A 76 2.04 -6.36 6.50
N ALA A 77 1.24 -5.81 5.59
CA ALA A 77 0.18 -4.87 5.93
C ALA A 77 -0.89 -5.53 6.80
N ASN A 78 -1.29 -6.77 6.49
CA ASN A 78 -2.27 -7.51 7.26
C ASN A 78 -1.75 -7.92 8.66
N ALA A 79 -0.47 -8.31 8.76
CA ALA A 79 0.14 -8.55 10.05
C ALA A 79 0.16 -7.28 10.94
N SER A 80 0.33 -6.11 10.32
CA SER A 80 0.34 -4.82 11.02
C SER A 80 -1.04 -4.40 11.53
N SER A 81 -2.14 -4.86 10.93
CA SER A 81 -3.50 -4.60 11.45
C SER A 81 -3.84 -5.47 12.66
N LEU A 82 -3.43 -6.74 12.66
CA LEU A 82 -3.73 -7.68 13.75
C LEU A 82 -2.98 -7.37 15.06
N GLY A 83 -1.80 -6.74 14.98
CA GLY A 83 -1.03 -6.32 16.15
C GLY A 83 -1.68 -5.20 16.96
N GLY A 84 -2.62 -4.43 16.38
CA GLY A 84 -3.30 -3.30 17.04
C GLY A 84 -4.49 -3.72 17.92
N GLU A 85 -5.20 -4.79 17.56
CA GLU A 85 -6.41 -5.22 18.29
C GLU A 85 -6.10 -5.94 19.61
N SER A 86 -4.93 -6.58 19.73
CA SER A 86 -4.52 -7.28 20.95
C SER A 86 -4.27 -6.33 22.15
N LEU A 87 -3.85 -5.09 21.88
CA LEU A 87 -3.58 -4.10 22.94
C LEU A 87 -4.86 -3.38 23.42
N ALA A 88 -5.89 -3.27 22.59
CA ALA A 88 -7.13 -2.57 22.94
C ALA A 88 -8.03 -3.37 23.90
N LYS A 89 -7.91 -4.71 23.96
CA LYS A 89 -8.71 -5.56 24.86
C LYS A 89 -8.09 -5.82 26.23
N SER A 90 -6.85 -5.38 26.47
CA SER A 90 -6.12 -5.63 27.73
C SER A 90 -6.26 -4.51 28.78
N SER A 91 -6.79 -3.34 28.42
CA SER A 91 -6.89 -2.17 29.33
C SER A 91 -8.25 -2.03 30.03
N SER A 92 -9.05 -3.10 30.10
CA SER A 92 -10.30 -3.13 30.86
C SER A 92 -10.32 -4.36 31.75
N ASN A 93 -9.56 -4.31 32.84
CA ASN A 93 -9.78 -5.15 34.01
C ASN A 93 -9.25 -4.45 35.26
#